data_AF-A0A4Q3EJI8-F1
#
_entry.id   AF-A0A4Q3EJI8-F1
#
_cell.length_a   1.000
_cell.length_b   1.000
_cell.length_c   1.000
_cell.angle_alpha   90.00
_cell.angle_beta   90.00
_cell.angle_gamma   90.00
#
_symmetry.space_group_name_H-M   'P 1'
#
loop_
_entity.id
_entity.type
_entity.pdbx_description
1 polymer ?
#
loop_
_entity_poly.entity_id
_entity_poly.type
_entity_poly.pdbx_seq_one_letter_code
_entity_poly.pdbx_strand_id
1 'polypeptide(L)'
;TDGEIIEGIATIDESAITGESAPVIREAGGDKSSVTGGTKVLSDQIKVQVTTEPGESFLDKMIALVEGASRQKTPNEIALTILLASFTLIFVIVCVTLKPFADYANTPITIAALISLFVCLIPTTIGGLLSAIGIAGMDRALRANVITKSGKAVETAGDIDVLLLDKTGTITIGNRKATNFYPASGVDLKHFIGDCILSSIADETPEGKSIIELARGMDKHNSAKTPEGSVFIKFTAETRSSGIDTPDGRRIRKGAFDSMRNIVTKAGNQFPADIEEHVKNIASNGGTPLVVSENEKALGVIELQDIIKPGISERFERLRKMGVKTVMVTGDNPLTAKYIAEKAGVDDFIAEARPEDKMNYIKAEQASGKLVAMMGDGTNDAPALAQADVGVAMNSGTQAAKEAGNMVDLDNDPTKLIEIVEIGKQLLITRGTLTTFSIANDVAKYFAIVPALFIASIPALQGLNIMGLHTPESAILSAVIFNAIIIPILIPLALKGVAYKPIGASALLRRNLFIYGIGGVIAPFIGIKLIDLVVGLFV
;
A
#
# COMPACT_ATOMS: atom_id res chain seq x y z
N THR A 1 -4.17 -5.54 -27.78
CA THR A 1 -3.57 -4.21 -27.59
C THR A 1 -4.65 -3.27 -27.06
N ASP A 2 -4.27 -2.15 -26.47
CA ASP A 2 -5.23 -1.22 -25.87
C ASP A 2 -5.94 -0.40 -26.95
N GLY A 3 -7.13 0.10 -26.62
CA GLY A 3 -7.92 0.88 -27.55
C GLY A 3 -9.19 1.47 -26.95
N GLU A 4 -9.96 2.13 -27.79
CA GLU A 4 -11.30 2.63 -27.46
C GLU A 4 -12.37 1.96 -28.30
N ILE A 5 -13.51 1.63 -27.68
CA ILE A 5 -14.68 1.11 -28.36
C ILE A 5 -15.31 2.23 -29.19
N ILE A 6 -15.36 2.03 -30.50
CA ILE A 6 -16.01 2.94 -31.45
C ILE A 6 -17.43 2.49 -31.82
N GLU A 7 -17.72 1.19 -31.70
CA GLU A 7 -19.05 0.62 -31.95
C GLU A 7 -19.32 -0.56 -30.99
N GLY A 8 -20.53 -0.61 -30.43
CA GLY A 8 -21.01 -1.72 -29.60
C GLY A 8 -20.98 -1.46 -28.09
N ILE A 9 -21.54 -2.41 -27.36
CA ILE A 9 -21.54 -2.51 -25.89
C ILE A 9 -21.28 -3.96 -25.53
N ALA A 10 -20.41 -4.20 -24.55
CA ALA A 10 -20.09 -5.54 -24.10
C ALA A 10 -19.72 -5.57 -22.62
N THR A 11 -19.89 -6.74 -22.02
CA THR A 11 -19.30 -7.02 -20.71
C THR A 11 -17.91 -7.62 -20.91
N ILE A 12 -16.91 -7.07 -20.23
CA ILE A 12 -15.50 -7.45 -20.35
C ILE A 12 -15.00 -7.97 -19.00
N ASP A 13 -14.29 -9.08 -19.05
CA ASP A 13 -13.53 -9.63 -17.95
C ASP A 13 -12.13 -9.00 -17.93
N GLU A 14 -11.92 -8.11 -16.97
CA GLU A 14 -10.64 -7.44 -16.74
C GLU A 14 -9.79 -8.16 -15.67
N SER A 15 -10.15 -9.40 -15.28
CA SER A 15 -9.46 -10.15 -14.22
C SER A 15 -7.98 -10.36 -14.48
N ALA A 16 -7.57 -10.41 -15.75
CA ALA A 16 -6.17 -10.53 -16.14
C ALA A 16 -5.30 -9.35 -15.68
N ILE A 17 -5.92 -8.22 -15.32
CA ILE A 17 -5.25 -6.97 -14.96
C ILE A 17 -5.60 -6.54 -13.54
N THR A 18 -6.89 -6.60 -13.18
CA THR A 18 -7.38 -6.15 -11.87
C THR A 18 -7.39 -7.28 -10.85
N GLY A 19 -7.33 -8.55 -11.27
CA GLY A 19 -7.50 -9.70 -10.39
C GLY A 19 -8.95 -9.92 -9.90
N GLU A 20 -9.86 -8.98 -10.16
CA GLU A 20 -11.27 -9.09 -9.80
C GLU A 20 -12.04 -9.89 -10.85
N SER A 21 -12.85 -10.86 -10.41
CA SER A 21 -13.65 -11.71 -11.31
C SER A 21 -14.99 -11.07 -11.73
N ALA A 22 -15.29 -9.88 -11.25
CA ALA A 22 -16.54 -9.18 -11.58
C ALA A 22 -16.40 -8.52 -12.96
N PRO A 23 -17.24 -8.87 -13.94
CA PRO A 23 -17.12 -8.33 -15.27
C PRO A 23 -17.67 -6.89 -15.34
N VAL A 24 -17.02 -6.04 -16.14
CA VAL A 24 -17.35 -4.63 -16.28
C VAL A 24 -17.97 -4.32 -17.64
N ILE A 25 -18.97 -3.44 -17.66
CA ILE A 25 -19.63 -3.01 -18.91
C ILE A 25 -18.84 -1.86 -19.53
N ARG A 26 -18.52 -2.01 -20.82
CA ARG A 26 -17.82 -1.03 -21.65
C ARG A 26 -18.66 -0.74 -22.90
N GLU A 27 -18.78 0.53 -23.28
CA GLU A 27 -19.66 0.97 -24.39
C GLU A 27 -19.02 2.08 -25.22
N ALA A 28 -19.43 2.16 -26.50
CA ALA A 28 -19.01 3.23 -27.39
C ALA A 28 -19.58 4.60 -26.98
N GLY A 29 -18.79 5.66 -27.16
CA GLY A 29 -19.28 7.05 -27.08
C GLY A 29 -19.47 7.63 -25.67
N GLY A 30 -18.96 6.98 -24.62
CA GLY A 30 -18.95 7.50 -23.25
C GLY A 30 -17.62 7.28 -22.52
N ASP A 31 -17.53 7.70 -21.27
CA ASP A 31 -16.31 7.62 -20.42
C ASP A 31 -15.81 6.18 -20.17
N LYS A 32 -16.60 5.17 -20.55
CA LYS A 32 -16.28 3.74 -20.41
C LYS A 32 -15.94 3.07 -21.73
N SER A 33 -15.51 3.83 -22.74
CA SER A 33 -15.11 3.29 -24.04
C SER A 33 -13.73 2.64 -24.04
N SER A 34 -12.84 2.99 -23.10
CA SER A 34 -11.47 2.45 -23.07
C SER A 34 -11.44 0.97 -22.69
N VAL A 35 -10.65 0.18 -23.42
CA VAL A 35 -10.43 -1.24 -23.20
C VAL A 35 -8.94 -1.58 -23.22
N THR A 36 -8.55 -2.52 -22.37
CA THR A 36 -7.14 -2.89 -22.20
C THR A 36 -6.84 -4.23 -22.86
N GLY A 37 -5.72 -4.31 -23.58
CA GLY A 37 -5.24 -5.53 -24.20
C GLY A 37 -4.96 -6.63 -23.16
N GLY A 38 -5.33 -7.86 -23.49
CA GLY A 38 -5.18 -9.02 -22.59
C GLY A 38 -6.41 -9.35 -21.74
N THR A 39 -7.41 -8.47 -21.74
CA THR A 39 -8.74 -8.71 -21.14
C THR A 39 -9.63 -9.53 -22.09
N LYS A 40 -10.71 -10.12 -21.57
CA LYS A 40 -11.58 -11.02 -22.33
C LYS A 40 -13.00 -10.48 -22.46
N VAL A 41 -13.47 -10.30 -23.68
CA VAL A 41 -14.88 -9.98 -23.95
C VAL A 41 -15.75 -11.19 -23.60
N LEU A 42 -16.76 -11.01 -22.75
CA LEU A 42 -17.67 -12.07 -22.30
C LEU A 42 -19.01 -12.07 -23.02
N SER A 43 -19.53 -10.89 -23.37
CA SER A 43 -20.81 -10.74 -24.06
C SER A 43 -20.67 -9.89 -25.32
N ASP A 44 -21.53 -10.16 -26.30
CA ASP A 44 -21.73 -9.35 -27.49
C ASP A 44 -20.46 -9.16 -28.35
N GLN A 45 -20.48 -8.15 -29.22
CA GLN A 45 -19.37 -7.80 -30.10
C GLN A 45 -19.09 -6.30 -30.01
N ILE A 46 -17.81 -5.96 -29.90
CA ILE A 46 -17.32 -4.58 -29.89
C ILE A 46 -16.32 -4.39 -31.01
N LYS A 47 -16.27 -3.16 -31.54
CA LYS A 47 -15.26 -2.71 -32.48
C LYS A 47 -14.37 -1.71 -31.76
N VAL A 48 -13.08 -2.02 -31.70
CA VAL A 48 -12.10 -1.27 -30.93
C VAL A 48 -11.12 -0.61 -31.89
N GLN A 49 -10.94 0.70 -31.76
CA GLN A 49 -9.86 1.43 -32.39
C GLN A 49 -8.62 1.36 -31.51
N VAL A 50 -7.54 0.82 -32.04
CA VAL A 50 -6.25 0.75 -31.34
C VAL A 50 -5.71 2.17 -31.14
N THR A 51 -5.40 2.52 -29.90
CA THR A 51 -4.90 3.85 -29.53
C THR A 51 -3.42 3.85 -29.11
N THR A 52 -2.83 2.68 -28.90
CA THR A 52 -1.44 2.53 -28.44
C THR A 52 -0.52 1.96 -29.51
N GLU A 53 0.69 2.50 -29.61
CA GLU A 53 1.76 1.97 -30.46
C GLU A 53 2.36 0.66 -29.91
N PRO A 54 3.02 -0.17 -30.74
CA PRO A 54 3.72 -1.37 -30.27
C PRO A 54 4.76 -1.04 -29.20
N GLY A 55 4.74 -1.76 -28.06
CA GLY A 55 5.62 -1.51 -26.93
C GLY A 55 5.08 -0.48 -25.92
N GLU A 56 3.96 0.17 -26.22
CA GLU A 56 3.32 1.14 -25.31
C GLU A 56 1.98 0.66 -24.73
N SER A 57 1.61 -0.60 -24.98
CA SER A 57 0.40 -1.18 -24.40
C SER A 57 0.51 -1.23 -22.87
N PHE A 58 -0.63 -1.30 -22.18
CA PHE A 58 -0.68 -1.39 -20.72
C PHE A 58 0.12 -2.60 -20.21
N LEU A 59 0.01 -3.75 -20.89
CA LEU A 59 0.82 -4.93 -20.58
C LEU A 59 2.31 -4.69 -20.82
N ASP A 60 2.69 -4.06 -21.94
CA ASP A 60 4.09 -3.73 -22.21
C ASP A 60 4.64 -2.74 -21.18
N LYS A 61 3.83 -1.79 -20.71
CA LYS A 61 4.18 -0.86 -19.63
C LYS A 61 4.31 -1.58 -18.29
N MET A 62 3.44 -2.55 -17.98
CA MET A 62 3.61 -3.39 -16.79
C MET A 62 4.88 -4.24 -16.89
N ILE A 63 5.16 -4.83 -18.06
CA ILE A 63 6.39 -5.58 -18.31
C ILE A 63 7.60 -4.67 -18.15
N ALA A 64 7.60 -3.48 -18.76
CA ALA A 64 8.68 -2.50 -18.64
C ALA A 64 8.85 -1.96 -17.21
N LEU A 65 7.78 -1.82 -16.43
CA LEU A 65 7.86 -1.48 -15.01
C LEU A 65 8.50 -2.61 -14.19
N VAL A 66 8.24 -3.87 -14.54
CA VAL A 66 8.82 -5.05 -13.89
C VAL A 66 10.26 -5.32 -14.36
N GLU A 67 10.57 -5.12 -15.64
CA GLU A 67 11.90 -5.30 -16.24
C GLU A 67 12.83 -4.12 -15.93
N GLY A 68 12.29 -2.91 -15.91
CA GLY A 68 12.97 -1.67 -15.51
C GLY A 68 13.16 -1.54 -14.00
N ALA A 69 12.55 -2.43 -13.20
CA ALA A 69 12.82 -2.56 -11.78
C ALA A 69 14.26 -3.07 -11.56
N SER A 70 15.22 -2.15 -11.55
CA SER A 70 16.58 -2.50 -11.18
C SER A 70 16.63 -2.92 -9.70
N ARG A 71 17.08 -4.15 -9.43
CA ARG A 71 17.30 -4.62 -8.06
C ARG A 71 18.51 -3.92 -7.47
N GLN A 72 18.26 -2.82 -6.77
CA GLN A 72 19.25 -2.25 -5.86
C GLN A 72 19.17 -2.96 -4.51
N LYS A 73 20.34 -3.21 -3.90
CA LYS A 73 20.38 -3.68 -2.50
C LYS A 73 19.75 -2.62 -1.61
N THR A 74 18.86 -3.07 -0.74
CA THR A 74 18.15 -2.19 0.18
C THR A 74 19.06 -1.75 1.34
N PRO A 75 18.73 -0.67 2.08
CA PRO A 75 19.53 -0.22 3.21
C PRO A 75 19.79 -1.31 4.26
N ASN A 76 18.78 -2.12 4.62
CA ASN A 76 18.95 -3.22 5.57
C ASN A 76 19.76 -4.37 4.96
N GLU A 77 19.58 -4.68 3.67
CA GLU A 77 20.42 -5.66 2.95
C GLU A 77 21.89 -5.23 2.93
N ILE A 78 22.17 -3.94 2.72
CA ILE A 78 23.52 -3.38 2.78
C ILE A 78 24.09 -3.47 4.20
N ALA A 79 23.33 -3.01 5.21
CA ALA A 79 23.76 -3.05 6.61
C ALA A 79 24.10 -4.47 7.07
N LEU A 80 23.25 -5.44 6.73
CA LEU A 80 23.50 -6.84 7.04
C LEU A 80 24.68 -7.39 6.24
N THR A 81 24.83 -7.04 4.96
CA THR A 81 26.01 -7.43 4.17
C THR A 81 27.31 -6.94 4.81
N ILE A 82 27.34 -5.70 5.31
CA ILE A 82 28.50 -5.13 6.01
C ILE A 82 28.79 -5.93 7.29
N LEU A 83 27.77 -6.20 8.11
CA LEU A 83 27.93 -7.01 9.33
C LEU A 83 28.51 -8.40 9.02
N LEU A 84 27.96 -9.08 8.00
CA LEU A 84 28.42 -10.41 7.59
C LEU A 84 29.85 -10.39 7.04
N ALA A 85 30.21 -9.34 6.29
CA ALA A 85 31.58 -9.15 5.82
C ALA A 85 32.56 -8.91 6.98
N SER A 86 32.17 -8.11 7.98
CA SER A 86 32.96 -7.89 9.18
C SER A 86 33.19 -9.18 9.97
N PHE A 87 32.16 -10.00 10.19
CA PHE A 87 32.32 -11.31 10.82
C PHE A 87 33.19 -12.25 10.00
N THR A 88 33.00 -12.29 8.69
CA THR A 88 33.85 -13.10 7.80
C THR A 88 35.33 -12.72 7.96
N LEU A 89 35.65 -11.43 7.97
CA LEU A 89 37.01 -10.95 8.18
C LEU A 89 37.57 -11.35 9.56
N ILE A 90 36.76 -11.21 10.61
CA ILE A 90 37.14 -11.64 11.97
C ILE A 90 37.44 -13.15 11.99
N PHE A 91 36.59 -13.98 11.38
CA PHE A 91 36.81 -15.42 11.36
C PHE A 91 37.99 -15.84 10.48
N VAL A 92 38.30 -15.11 9.40
CA VAL A 92 39.55 -15.29 8.67
C VAL A 92 40.75 -15.07 9.59
N ILE A 93 40.77 -13.98 10.36
CA ILE A 93 41.86 -13.68 11.30
C ILE A 93 41.97 -14.79 12.35
N VAL A 94 40.85 -15.24 12.92
CA VAL A 94 40.83 -16.36 13.89
C VAL A 94 41.41 -17.63 13.28
N CYS A 95 40.99 -18.03 12.07
CA CYS A 95 41.47 -19.25 11.42
C CYS A 95 42.96 -19.17 11.05
N VAL A 96 43.42 -18.00 10.57
CA VAL A 96 44.83 -17.80 10.21
C VAL A 96 45.72 -17.78 11.45
N THR A 97 45.28 -17.17 12.55
CA THR A 97 46.04 -17.12 13.81
C THR A 97 46.04 -18.44 14.59
N LEU A 98 45.07 -19.32 14.35
CA LEU A 98 45.05 -20.66 14.95
C LEU A 98 46.24 -21.52 14.53
N LYS A 99 46.73 -21.39 13.29
CA LYS A 99 47.86 -22.18 12.79
C LYS A 99 49.16 -21.96 13.59
N PRO A 100 49.68 -20.73 13.77
CA PRO A 100 50.89 -20.52 14.56
C PRO A 100 50.71 -20.91 16.04
N PHE A 101 49.52 -20.75 16.62
CA PHE A 101 49.25 -21.24 17.98
C PHE A 101 49.29 -22.77 18.07
N ALA A 102 48.70 -23.45 17.09
CA ALA A 102 48.73 -24.90 17.01
C ALA A 102 50.16 -25.42 16.81
N ASP A 103 50.96 -24.76 15.95
CA ASP A 103 52.36 -25.10 15.74
C ASP A 103 53.18 -24.92 17.02
N TYR A 104 52.99 -23.82 17.74
CA TYR A 104 53.61 -23.58 19.04
C TYR A 104 53.23 -24.67 20.08
N ALA A 105 51.97 -25.09 20.07
CA ALA A 105 51.45 -26.14 20.95
C ALA A 105 51.75 -27.57 20.44
N ASN A 106 52.54 -27.73 19.36
CA ASN A 106 52.82 -29.03 18.71
C ASN A 106 51.54 -29.83 18.36
N THR A 107 50.47 -29.13 17.98
CA THR A 107 49.20 -29.71 17.57
C THR A 107 49.08 -29.70 16.04
N PRO A 108 49.10 -30.86 15.37
CA PRO A 108 48.98 -30.92 13.92
C PRO A 108 47.54 -30.66 13.48
N ILE A 109 47.25 -29.43 13.04
CA ILE A 109 45.96 -29.11 12.40
C ILE A 109 46.11 -29.20 10.88
N THR A 110 45.26 -30.01 10.25
CA THR A 110 45.23 -30.14 8.79
C THR A 110 44.58 -28.91 8.15
N ILE A 111 44.99 -28.59 6.92
CA ILE A 111 44.37 -27.50 6.14
C ILE A 111 42.86 -27.77 5.94
N ALA A 112 42.47 -29.03 5.73
CA ALA A 112 41.07 -29.42 5.61
C ALA A 112 40.25 -29.11 6.86
N ALA A 113 40.82 -29.31 8.06
CA ALA A 113 40.16 -29.01 9.32
C ALA A 113 40.03 -27.48 9.54
N LEU A 114 41.03 -26.68 9.15
CA LEU A 114 40.94 -25.22 9.17
C LEU A 114 39.89 -24.69 8.20
N ILE A 115 39.81 -25.24 6.98
CA ILE A 115 38.77 -24.89 6.00
C ILE A 115 37.39 -25.27 6.54
N SER A 116 37.25 -26.45 7.14
CA SER A 116 35.99 -26.91 7.72
C SER A 116 35.52 -26.01 8.87
N LEU A 117 36.45 -25.61 9.76
CA LEU A 117 36.18 -24.63 10.81
C LEU A 117 35.72 -23.30 10.19
N PHE A 118 36.47 -22.78 9.22
CA PHE A 118 36.15 -21.51 8.58
C PHE A 118 34.75 -21.52 7.93
N VAL A 119 34.43 -22.55 7.15
CA VAL A 119 33.12 -22.70 6.48
C VAL A 119 31.98 -22.81 7.51
N CYS A 120 32.22 -23.44 8.66
CA CYS A 120 31.22 -23.52 9.73
C CYS A 120 31.01 -22.18 10.44
N LEU A 121 32.05 -21.39 10.64
CA LEU A 121 31.96 -20.10 11.35
C LEU A 121 31.43 -18.95 10.49
N ILE A 122 31.74 -18.93 9.19
CA ILE A 122 31.19 -17.90 8.30
C ILE A 122 29.66 -17.98 8.33
N PRO A 123 28.95 -16.84 8.37
CA PRO A 123 27.49 -16.81 8.44
C PRO A 123 26.83 -17.12 7.08
N THR A 124 27.15 -18.29 6.51
CA THR A 124 26.67 -18.78 5.20
C THR A 124 25.17 -18.96 5.18
N THR A 125 24.56 -19.35 6.31
CA THR A 125 23.12 -19.58 6.43
C THR A 125 22.31 -18.33 6.07
N ILE A 126 22.58 -17.20 6.71
CA ILE A 126 21.90 -15.94 6.39
C ILE A 126 22.41 -15.34 5.07
N GLY A 127 23.70 -15.47 4.75
CA GLY A 127 24.28 -14.97 3.51
C GLY A 127 23.59 -15.53 2.26
N GLY A 128 23.27 -16.83 2.25
CA GLY A 128 22.55 -17.48 1.16
C GLY A 128 21.06 -17.14 1.10
N LEU A 129 20.42 -16.90 2.26
CA LEU A 129 18.97 -16.67 2.34
C LEU A 129 18.57 -15.21 2.14
N LEU A 130 19.48 -14.26 2.32
CA LEU A 130 19.22 -12.82 2.22
C LEU A 130 18.48 -12.42 0.93
N SER A 131 18.98 -12.91 -0.21
CA SER A 131 18.39 -12.63 -1.52
C SER A 131 17.01 -13.29 -1.70
N ALA A 132 16.85 -14.52 -1.21
CA ALA A 132 15.59 -15.24 -1.28
C ALA A 132 14.47 -14.53 -0.51
N ILE A 133 14.79 -13.97 0.67
CA ILE A 133 13.84 -13.19 1.48
C ILE A 133 13.38 -11.93 0.73
N GLY A 134 14.30 -11.22 0.07
CA GLY A 134 13.98 -10.04 -0.73
C GLY A 134 13.05 -10.38 -1.90
N ILE A 135 13.36 -11.43 -2.65
CA ILE A 135 12.53 -11.91 -3.77
C ILE A 135 11.13 -12.32 -3.28
N ALA A 136 11.05 -13.08 -2.19
CA ALA A 136 9.78 -13.48 -1.61
C ALA A 136 8.96 -12.29 -1.08
N GLY A 137 9.59 -11.19 -0.66
CA GLY A 137 8.90 -9.95 -0.31
C GLY A 137 8.20 -9.31 -1.51
N MET A 138 8.93 -9.18 -2.62
CA MET A 138 8.38 -8.62 -3.87
C MET A 138 7.27 -9.51 -4.44
N ASP A 139 7.45 -10.83 -4.43
CA ASP A 139 6.42 -11.78 -4.85
C ASP A 139 5.14 -11.67 -4.00
N ARG A 140 5.28 -11.48 -2.67
CA ARG A 140 4.11 -11.25 -1.79
C ARG A 140 3.42 -9.92 -2.08
N ALA A 141 4.16 -8.85 -2.35
CA ALA A 141 3.58 -7.56 -2.75
C ALA A 141 2.79 -7.70 -4.07
N LEU A 142 3.35 -8.41 -5.05
CA LEU A 142 2.67 -8.67 -6.32
C LEU A 142 1.40 -9.52 -6.14
N ARG A 143 1.42 -10.54 -5.28
CA ARG A 143 0.22 -11.33 -4.94
C ARG A 143 -0.85 -10.54 -4.20
N ALA A 144 -0.47 -9.45 -3.55
CA ALA A 144 -1.40 -8.47 -3.00
C ALA A 144 -1.82 -7.42 -4.05
N ASN A 145 -1.66 -7.70 -5.34
CA ASN A 145 -1.82 -6.78 -6.48
C ASN A 145 -1.18 -5.39 -6.27
N VAL A 146 0.06 -5.36 -5.76
CA VAL A 146 0.87 -4.15 -5.67
C VAL A 146 2.14 -4.35 -6.50
N ILE A 147 2.31 -3.53 -7.53
CA ILE A 147 3.53 -3.52 -8.34
C ILE A 147 4.56 -2.64 -7.66
N THR A 148 5.77 -3.14 -7.47
CA THR A 148 6.86 -2.41 -6.82
C THR A 148 8.03 -2.24 -7.76
N LYS A 149 8.50 -1.00 -7.97
CA LYS A 149 9.65 -0.70 -8.85
C LYS A 149 10.98 -1.18 -8.28
N SER A 150 11.04 -1.48 -6.98
CA SER A 150 12.24 -2.00 -6.34
C SER A 150 11.91 -2.72 -5.02
N GLY A 151 12.76 -3.67 -4.62
CA GLY A 151 12.68 -4.28 -3.30
C GLY A 151 12.91 -3.27 -2.15
N LYS A 152 13.56 -2.14 -2.43
CA LYS A 152 13.74 -1.04 -1.46
C LYS A 152 12.39 -0.48 -1.03
N ALA A 153 11.45 -0.28 -1.96
CA ALA A 153 10.13 0.24 -1.62
C ALA A 153 9.39 -0.69 -0.64
N VAL A 154 9.38 -2.01 -0.89
CA VAL A 154 8.74 -3.00 -0.01
C VAL A 154 9.34 -3.00 1.39
N GLU A 155 10.66 -2.87 1.47
CA GLU A 155 11.36 -2.84 2.75
C GLU A 155 11.11 -1.56 3.53
N THR A 156 11.29 -0.41 2.88
CA THR A 156 11.01 0.90 3.49
C THR A 156 9.57 0.98 3.97
N ALA A 157 8.64 0.33 3.27
CA ALA A 157 7.24 0.29 3.70
C ALA A 157 7.04 -0.38 5.08
N GLY A 158 7.94 -1.27 5.49
CA GLY A 158 7.90 -1.87 6.83
C GLY A 158 8.29 -0.92 7.96
N ASP A 159 9.07 0.12 7.64
CA ASP A 159 9.62 1.09 8.59
C ASP A 159 8.91 2.46 8.51
N ILE A 160 7.81 2.59 7.76
CA ILE A 160 7.04 3.85 7.68
C ILE A 160 6.56 4.28 9.08
N ASP A 161 6.76 5.55 9.40
CA ASP A 161 6.27 6.19 10.63
C ASP A 161 5.01 7.02 10.37
N VAL A 162 4.92 7.65 9.21
CA VAL A 162 3.81 8.54 8.84
C VAL A 162 3.26 8.17 7.48
N LEU A 163 1.95 7.99 7.39
CA LEU A 163 1.22 7.76 6.16
C LEU A 163 0.37 9.00 5.84
N LEU A 164 0.68 9.65 4.73
CA LEU A 164 -0.14 10.70 4.14
C LEU A 164 -1.13 10.06 3.15
N LEU A 165 -2.40 10.40 3.30
CA LEU A 165 -3.45 10.00 2.39
C LEU A 165 -4.09 11.25 1.81
N ASP A 166 -4.21 11.32 0.48
CA ASP A 166 -5.15 12.27 -0.09
C ASP A 166 -6.58 11.90 0.36
N LYS A 167 -7.48 12.87 0.46
CA LYS A 167 -8.86 12.59 0.86
C LYS A 167 -9.63 11.90 -0.28
N THR A 168 -9.57 12.48 -1.48
CA THR A 168 -10.45 12.11 -2.60
C THR A 168 -9.95 10.80 -3.21
N GLY A 169 -10.87 9.86 -3.47
CA GLY A 169 -10.54 8.57 -4.10
C GLY A 169 -9.80 7.58 -3.19
N THR A 170 -9.11 8.09 -2.17
CA THR A 170 -8.40 7.31 -1.16
C THR A 170 -9.31 7.11 0.06
N ILE A 171 -9.50 8.10 0.94
CA ILE A 171 -10.37 7.95 2.14
C ILE A 171 -11.85 7.83 1.77
N THR A 172 -12.26 8.57 0.74
CA THR A 172 -13.62 8.58 0.24
C THR A 172 -13.74 7.86 -1.09
N ILE A 173 -14.96 7.57 -1.52
CA ILE A 173 -15.23 6.93 -2.83
C ILE A 173 -14.82 7.87 -3.99
N GLY A 174 -14.57 9.16 -3.71
CA GLY A 174 -14.02 10.12 -4.67
C GLY A 174 -15.06 10.96 -5.41
N ASN A 175 -16.34 10.64 -5.26
CA ASN A 175 -17.44 11.43 -5.81
C ASN A 175 -18.37 11.92 -4.69
N ARG A 176 -18.64 13.22 -4.66
CA ARG A 176 -19.65 13.80 -3.77
C ARG A 176 -21.02 13.34 -4.24
N LYS A 177 -21.76 12.64 -3.38
CA LYS A 177 -23.12 12.17 -3.67
C LYS A 177 -24.16 13.00 -2.94
N ALA A 178 -25.29 13.24 -3.58
CA ALA A 178 -26.46 13.78 -2.92
C ALA A 178 -26.93 12.83 -1.81
N THR A 179 -27.17 13.38 -0.62
CA THR A 179 -27.61 12.62 0.56
C THR A 179 -28.96 13.06 1.07
N ASN A 180 -29.26 14.36 1.06
CA ASN A 180 -30.52 14.92 1.57
C ASN A 180 -31.01 16.12 0.75
N PHE A 181 -32.33 16.35 0.83
CA PHE A 181 -33.03 17.52 0.27
C PHE A 181 -33.62 18.36 1.41
N TYR A 182 -33.31 19.66 1.42
CA TYR A 182 -33.79 20.63 2.41
C TYR A 182 -34.60 21.73 1.71
N PRO A 183 -35.93 21.57 1.54
CA PRO A 183 -36.76 22.61 0.96
C PRO A 183 -36.86 23.83 1.89
N ALA A 184 -37.02 25.02 1.32
CA ALA A 184 -37.27 26.23 2.07
C ALA A 184 -38.67 26.22 2.71
N SER A 185 -38.87 27.09 3.70
CA SER A 185 -40.11 27.22 4.44
C SER A 185 -41.28 27.53 3.50
N GLY A 186 -42.28 26.65 3.48
CA GLY A 186 -43.46 26.78 2.62
C GLY A 186 -43.30 26.21 1.21
N VAL A 187 -42.16 25.59 0.88
CA VAL A 187 -41.97 24.84 -0.37
C VAL A 187 -42.32 23.36 -0.14
N ASP A 188 -43.18 22.80 -0.99
CA ASP A 188 -43.51 21.38 -0.94
C ASP A 188 -42.30 20.52 -1.35
N LEU A 189 -42.05 19.45 -0.58
CA LEU A 189 -40.89 18.58 -0.79
C LEU A 189 -40.95 17.87 -2.15
N LYS A 190 -42.13 17.43 -2.62
CA LYS A 190 -42.24 16.75 -3.92
C LYS A 190 -42.00 17.72 -5.07
N HIS A 191 -42.52 18.93 -4.97
CA HIS A 191 -42.24 20.01 -5.94
C HIS A 191 -40.74 20.30 -6.01
N PHE A 192 -40.10 20.50 -4.85
CA PHE A 192 -38.66 20.74 -4.76
C PHE A 192 -37.82 19.62 -5.38
N ILE A 193 -38.14 18.35 -5.07
CA ILE A 193 -37.45 17.20 -5.67
C ILE A 193 -37.63 17.17 -7.19
N GLY A 194 -38.83 17.51 -7.69
CA GLY A 194 -39.08 17.64 -9.13
C GLY A 194 -38.13 18.63 -9.80
N ASP A 195 -37.91 19.79 -9.18
CA ASP A 195 -37.02 20.83 -9.69
C ASP A 195 -35.53 20.45 -9.56
N CYS A 196 -35.17 19.72 -8.51
CA CYS A 196 -33.83 19.14 -8.36
C CYS A 196 -33.51 18.15 -9.49
N ILE A 197 -34.48 17.30 -9.88
CA ILE A 197 -34.34 16.38 -11.01
C ILE A 197 -34.19 17.18 -12.30
N LEU A 198 -35.15 18.06 -12.61
CA LEU A 198 -35.20 18.82 -13.86
C LEU A 198 -33.93 19.62 -14.11
N SER A 199 -33.39 20.27 -13.07
CA SER A 199 -32.14 21.02 -13.14
C SER A 199 -30.88 20.15 -13.28
N SER A 200 -30.97 18.84 -13.00
CA SER A 200 -29.84 17.91 -13.06
C SER A 200 -29.87 16.97 -14.26
N ILE A 201 -30.95 16.95 -15.07
CA ILE A 201 -31.07 16.04 -16.24
C ILE A 201 -29.93 16.23 -17.26
N ALA A 202 -29.54 17.48 -17.51
CA ALA A 202 -28.46 17.83 -18.44
C ALA A 202 -27.09 18.01 -17.75
N ASP A 203 -27.00 17.63 -16.48
CA ASP A 203 -25.79 17.71 -15.68
C ASP A 203 -25.11 16.33 -15.66
N GLU A 204 -24.19 16.11 -16.60
CA GLU A 204 -23.49 14.83 -16.79
C GLU A 204 -22.45 14.53 -15.71
N THR A 205 -22.19 15.49 -14.80
CA THR A 205 -21.26 15.34 -13.68
C THR A 205 -21.72 14.25 -12.70
N PRO A 206 -20.79 13.63 -11.93
CA PRO A 206 -21.13 12.70 -10.86
C PRO A 206 -22.15 13.29 -9.86
N GLU A 207 -22.02 14.57 -9.53
CA GLU A 207 -22.92 15.30 -8.65
C GLU A 207 -24.34 15.37 -9.24
N GLY A 208 -24.47 15.76 -10.50
CA GLY A 208 -25.75 15.81 -11.23
C GLY A 208 -26.45 14.45 -11.25
N LYS A 209 -25.72 13.39 -11.61
CA LYS A 209 -26.23 12.01 -11.61
C LYS A 209 -26.67 11.55 -10.22
N SER A 210 -25.91 11.89 -9.17
CA SER A 210 -26.22 11.49 -7.80
C SER A 210 -27.53 12.09 -7.25
N ILE A 211 -27.91 13.28 -7.71
CA ILE A 211 -29.16 13.95 -7.32
C ILE A 211 -30.37 13.18 -7.87
N ILE A 212 -30.28 12.75 -9.13
CA ILE A 212 -31.31 11.93 -9.77
C ILE A 212 -31.39 10.56 -9.09
N GLU A 213 -30.24 9.96 -8.74
CA GLU A 213 -30.16 8.70 -8.00
C GLU A 213 -30.86 8.80 -6.64
N LEU A 214 -30.56 9.85 -5.85
CA LEU A 214 -31.18 10.09 -4.55
C LEU A 214 -32.71 10.27 -4.68
N ALA A 215 -33.15 11.07 -5.64
CA ALA A 215 -34.57 11.35 -5.84
C ALA A 215 -35.38 10.09 -6.23
N ARG A 216 -34.80 9.23 -7.06
CA ARG A 216 -35.39 7.93 -7.44
C ARG A 216 -35.36 6.90 -6.30
N GLY A 217 -34.35 6.99 -5.43
CA GLY A 217 -34.24 6.15 -4.23
C GLY A 217 -35.33 6.44 -3.19
N MET A 218 -35.77 7.70 -3.08
CA MET A 218 -36.85 8.12 -2.18
C MET A 218 -38.25 7.71 -2.67
N ASP A 219 -38.52 7.85 -3.98
CA ASP A 219 -39.74 7.34 -4.62
C ASP A 219 -39.43 6.96 -6.08
N LYS A 220 -39.69 5.69 -6.44
CA LYS A 220 -39.47 5.18 -7.80
C LYS A 220 -40.34 5.87 -8.85
N HIS A 221 -41.42 6.55 -8.44
CA HIS A 221 -42.31 7.31 -9.33
C HIS A 221 -41.89 8.77 -9.49
N ASN A 222 -40.81 9.22 -8.83
CA ASN A 222 -40.20 10.53 -9.08
C ASN A 222 -39.56 10.56 -10.47
N SER A 223 -40.40 10.72 -11.48
CA SER A 223 -40.02 11.07 -12.84
C SER A 223 -40.60 12.44 -13.14
N ALA A 224 -39.76 13.46 -13.09
CA ALA A 224 -40.16 14.76 -13.61
C ALA A 224 -40.25 14.63 -15.14
N LYS A 225 -41.46 14.80 -15.69
CA LYS A 225 -41.63 14.86 -17.14
C LYS A 225 -41.00 16.14 -17.63
N THR A 226 -39.96 16.02 -18.45
CA THR A 226 -39.40 17.16 -19.17
C THR A 226 -40.43 17.66 -20.18
N PRO A 227 -40.87 18.93 -20.10
CA PRO A 227 -41.77 19.49 -21.12
C PRO A 227 -41.11 19.45 -22.50
N GLU A 228 -41.86 19.07 -23.55
CA GLU A 228 -41.37 19.12 -24.94
C GLU A 228 -41.00 20.55 -25.31
N GLY A 229 -39.80 20.75 -25.89
CA GLY A 229 -39.29 22.08 -26.25
C GLY A 229 -38.49 22.79 -25.15
N SER A 230 -38.18 22.11 -24.03
CA SER A 230 -37.31 22.68 -22.98
C SER A 230 -35.87 22.89 -23.46
N VAL A 231 -35.25 23.99 -23.05
CA VAL A 231 -33.85 24.32 -23.32
C VAL A 231 -33.01 23.97 -22.10
N PHE A 232 -32.07 23.05 -22.28
CA PHE A 232 -31.17 22.63 -21.21
C PHE A 232 -29.95 23.53 -21.08
N ILE A 233 -29.57 23.81 -19.84
CA ILE A 233 -28.35 24.54 -19.51
C ILE A 233 -27.37 23.56 -18.89
N LYS A 234 -26.35 23.22 -19.68
CA LYS A 234 -25.27 22.35 -19.24
C LYS A 234 -24.46 23.03 -18.13
N PHE A 235 -23.91 22.20 -17.25
CA PHE A 235 -22.97 22.68 -16.25
C PHE A 235 -21.72 23.27 -16.92
N THR A 236 -21.28 24.45 -16.46
CA THR A 236 -19.96 25.01 -16.81
C THR A 236 -19.21 25.44 -15.55
N ALA A 237 -17.88 25.27 -15.56
CA ALA A 237 -17.02 25.63 -14.43
C ALA A 237 -17.08 27.14 -14.09
N GLU A 238 -17.33 28.00 -15.09
CA GLU A 238 -17.44 29.45 -14.93
C GLU A 238 -18.72 29.86 -14.21
N THR A 239 -19.86 29.24 -14.58
CA THR A 239 -21.16 29.56 -13.97
C THR A 239 -21.39 28.80 -12.66
N ARG A 240 -20.69 27.67 -12.47
CA ARG A 240 -20.86 26.72 -11.35
C ARG A 240 -22.33 26.35 -11.14
N SER A 241 -23.08 26.25 -12.24
CA SER A 241 -24.51 26.00 -12.24
C SER A 241 -24.97 25.24 -13.49
N SER A 242 -26.05 24.48 -13.34
CA SER A 242 -26.79 23.78 -14.40
C SER A 242 -28.28 24.06 -14.26
N GLY A 243 -29.08 23.74 -15.27
CA GLY A 243 -30.51 24.01 -15.20
C GLY A 243 -31.31 23.70 -16.45
N ILE A 244 -32.54 24.19 -16.46
CA ILE A 244 -33.48 24.04 -17.57
C ILE A 244 -34.38 25.26 -17.66
N ASP A 245 -34.72 25.64 -18.89
CA ASP A 245 -35.76 26.59 -19.22
C ASP A 245 -36.89 25.87 -19.92
N THR A 246 -38.09 25.94 -19.35
CA THR A 246 -39.26 25.24 -19.86
C THR A 246 -40.19 26.20 -20.63
N PRO A 247 -40.94 25.71 -21.63
CA PRO A 247 -41.78 26.58 -22.48
C PRO A 247 -42.94 27.26 -21.73
N ASP A 248 -43.36 26.73 -20.59
CA ASP A 248 -44.31 27.32 -19.65
C ASP A 248 -43.71 28.49 -18.85
N GLY A 249 -42.45 28.87 -19.14
CA GLY A 249 -41.79 30.06 -18.61
C GLY A 249 -41.02 29.83 -17.32
N ARG A 250 -40.91 28.59 -16.84
CA ARG A 250 -40.15 28.27 -15.63
C ARG A 250 -38.67 28.21 -15.95
N ARG A 251 -37.87 28.94 -15.18
CA ARG A 251 -36.40 28.92 -15.26
C ARG A 251 -35.85 28.29 -14.00
N ILE A 252 -35.40 27.04 -14.09
CA ILE A 252 -34.89 26.30 -12.95
C ILE A 252 -33.36 26.25 -13.03
N ARG A 253 -32.68 26.58 -11.94
CA ARG A 253 -31.22 26.54 -11.82
C ARG A 253 -30.81 25.82 -10.56
N LYS A 254 -29.71 25.07 -10.63
CA LYS A 254 -29.01 24.48 -9.51
C LYS A 254 -27.56 24.92 -9.57
N GLY A 255 -26.96 25.30 -8.46
CA GLY A 255 -25.53 25.57 -8.43
C GLY A 255 -24.96 25.83 -7.04
N ALA A 256 -23.69 26.23 -7.01
CA ALA A 256 -23.01 26.61 -5.78
C ALA A 256 -23.73 27.78 -5.08
N PHE A 257 -23.69 27.80 -3.74
CA PHE A 257 -24.34 28.82 -2.91
C PHE A 257 -24.08 30.25 -3.39
N ASP A 258 -22.83 30.64 -3.60
CA ASP A 258 -22.48 32.02 -4.00
C ASP A 258 -23.05 32.39 -5.39
N SER A 259 -23.05 31.43 -6.32
CA SER A 259 -23.57 31.64 -7.68
C SER A 259 -25.10 31.84 -7.63
N MET A 260 -25.81 30.98 -6.91
CA MET A 260 -27.27 31.08 -6.80
C MET A 260 -27.70 32.30 -6.00
N ARG A 261 -26.99 32.65 -4.92
CA ARG A 261 -27.25 33.87 -4.16
C ARG A 261 -27.15 35.10 -5.05
N ASN A 262 -26.10 35.19 -5.87
CA ASN A 262 -25.92 36.28 -6.82
C ASN A 262 -27.03 36.35 -7.88
N ILE A 263 -27.47 35.21 -8.44
CA ILE A 263 -28.57 35.16 -9.41
C ILE A 263 -29.88 35.67 -8.79
N VAL A 264 -30.22 35.17 -7.61
CA VAL A 264 -31.44 35.53 -6.88
C VAL A 264 -31.44 37.03 -6.51
N THR A 265 -30.33 37.54 -5.96
CA THR A 265 -30.26 38.95 -5.54
C THR A 265 -30.21 39.92 -6.72
N LYS A 266 -29.55 39.56 -7.84
CA LYS A 266 -29.52 40.41 -9.04
C LYS A 266 -30.89 40.55 -9.70
N ALA A 267 -31.74 39.53 -9.56
CA ALA A 267 -33.12 39.58 -10.02
C ALA A 267 -34.05 40.40 -9.10
N GLY A 268 -33.52 40.95 -7.99
CA GLY A 268 -34.28 41.73 -7.01
C GLY A 268 -35.05 40.89 -5.98
N ASN A 269 -34.84 39.58 -5.95
CA ASN A 269 -35.46 38.70 -4.96
C ASN A 269 -34.64 38.68 -3.65
N GLN A 270 -35.33 38.54 -2.51
CA GLN A 270 -34.67 38.31 -1.23
C GLN A 270 -34.20 36.86 -1.14
N PHE A 271 -33.00 36.66 -0.58
CA PHE A 271 -32.49 35.32 -0.31
C PHE A 271 -33.01 34.83 1.05
N PRO A 272 -33.73 33.70 1.13
CA PRO A 272 -34.32 33.22 2.38
C PRO A 272 -33.27 32.90 3.47
N ALA A 273 -33.55 33.30 4.72
CA ALA A 273 -32.63 33.12 5.85
C ALA A 273 -32.51 31.65 6.29
N ASP A 274 -33.56 30.86 6.12
CA ASP A 274 -33.59 29.42 6.40
C ASP A 274 -32.66 28.64 5.46
N ILE A 275 -32.61 29.01 4.18
CA ILE A 275 -31.66 28.45 3.21
C ILE A 275 -30.22 28.76 3.63
N GLU A 276 -29.92 29.98 4.09
CA GLU A 276 -28.59 30.33 4.60
C GLU A 276 -28.21 29.50 5.84
N GLU A 277 -29.17 29.22 6.72
CA GLU A 277 -28.96 28.35 7.89
C GLU A 277 -28.68 26.90 7.47
N HIS A 278 -29.45 26.35 6.54
CA HIS A 278 -29.20 25.02 5.98
C HIS A 278 -27.83 24.93 5.30
N VAL A 279 -27.43 25.95 4.53
CA VAL A 279 -26.09 26.02 3.91
C VAL A 279 -24.99 25.97 4.97
N LYS A 280 -25.12 26.76 6.06
CA LYS A 280 -24.14 26.75 7.17
C LYS A 280 -24.08 25.39 7.86
N ASN A 281 -25.23 24.78 8.15
CA ASN A 281 -25.30 23.48 8.81
C ASN A 281 -24.69 22.38 7.95
N ILE A 282 -25.00 22.33 6.65
CA ILE A 282 -24.43 21.38 5.70
C ILE A 282 -22.91 21.55 5.63
N ALA A 283 -22.41 22.79 5.48
CA ALA A 283 -20.98 23.06 5.45
C ALA A 283 -20.27 22.64 6.74
N SER A 284 -20.89 22.87 7.91
CA SER A 284 -20.33 22.47 9.20
C SER A 284 -20.27 20.95 9.39
N ASN A 285 -21.16 20.20 8.73
CA ASN A 285 -21.19 18.73 8.71
C ASN A 285 -20.34 18.14 7.58
N GLY A 286 -19.43 18.93 6.99
CA GLY A 286 -18.55 18.50 5.90
C GLY A 286 -19.24 18.24 4.55
N GLY A 287 -20.50 18.65 4.41
CA GLY A 287 -21.22 18.60 3.15
C GLY A 287 -20.94 19.82 2.27
N THR A 288 -21.19 19.68 0.97
CA THR A 288 -21.21 20.76 -0.01
C THR A 288 -22.67 21.10 -0.34
N PRO A 289 -23.17 22.30 0.01
CA PRO A 289 -24.54 22.68 -0.28
C PRO A 289 -24.67 23.18 -1.73
N LEU A 290 -25.63 22.64 -2.47
CA LEU A 290 -26.09 23.18 -3.74
C LEU A 290 -27.47 23.81 -3.56
N VAL A 291 -27.65 25.03 -4.05
CA VAL A 291 -28.94 25.72 -3.96
C VAL A 291 -29.70 25.51 -5.26
N VAL A 292 -31.01 25.29 -5.17
CA VAL A 292 -31.91 25.24 -6.32
C VAL A 292 -32.82 26.46 -6.30
N SER A 293 -33.03 27.07 -7.46
CA SER A 293 -33.92 28.21 -7.64
C SER A 293 -34.85 28.01 -8.83
N GLU A 294 -36.06 28.54 -8.71
CA GLU A 294 -37.06 28.62 -9.78
C GLU A 294 -37.45 30.08 -9.99
N ASN A 295 -37.39 30.56 -11.24
CA ASN A 295 -37.68 31.95 -11.60
C ASN A 295 -36.94 32.95 -10.69
N GLU A 296 -35.65 32.68 -10.49
CA GLU A 296 -34.73 33.47 -9.67
C GLU A 296 -35.14 33.58 -8.18
N LYS A 297 -36.00 32.69 -7.68
CA LYS A 297 -36.31 32.52 -6.25
C LYS A 297 -35.71 31.24 -5.72
N ALA A 298 -34.96 31.30 -4.63
CA ALA A 298 -34.35 30.12 -4.02
C ALA A 298 -35.43 29.23 -3.38
N LEU A 299 -35.43 27.95 -3.72
CA LEU A 299 -36.44 26.97 -3.28
C LEU A 299 -35.93 26.03 -2.18
N GLY A 300 -34.62 25.86 -2.04
CA GLY A 300 -34.03 24.97 -1.06
C GLY A 300 -32.58 24.58 -1.38
N VAL A 301 -32.06 23.65 -0.58
CA VAL A 301 -30.67 23.18 -0.63
C VAL A 301 -30.62 21.67 -0.80
N ILE A 302 -29.70 21.21 -1.64
CA ILE A 302 -29.28 19.82 -1.78
C ILE A 302 -27.97 19.65 -1.02
N GLU A 303 -27.90 18.65 -0.16
CA GLU A 303 -26.67 18.28 0.53
C GLU A 303 -25.91 17.23 -0.26
N LEU A 304 -24.73 17.61 -0.76
CA LEU A 304 -23.75 16.65 -1.26
C LEU A 304 -22.78 16.29 -0.14
N GLN A 305 -22.49 15.00 0.06
CA GLN A 305 -21.43 14.55 0.95
C GLN A 305 -20.44 13.67 0.21
N ASP A 306 -19.18 13.76 0.63
CA ASP A 306 -18.15 12.82 0.19
C ASP A 306 -18.23 11.56 1.05
N ILE A 307 -18.58 10.43 0.44
CA ILE A 307 -18.87 9.19 1.18
C ILE A 307 -17.55 8.52 1.57
N ILE A 308 -17.32 8.40 2.88
CA ILE A 308 -16.17 7.68 3.45
C ILE A 308 -16.31 6.18 3.14
N LYS A 309 -15.21 5.55 2.70
CA LYS A 309 -15.20 4.12 2.38
C LYS A 309 -15.55 3.27 3.62
N PRO A 310 -16.39 2.22 3.47
CA PRO A 310 -16.71 1.32 4.58
C PRO A 310 -15.45 0.68 5.20
N GLY A 311 -15.41 0.60 6.53
CA GLY A 311 -14.33 -0.08 7.26
C GLY A 311 -13.00 0.69 7.33
N ILE A 312 -12.90 1.93 6.81
CA ILE A 312 -11.63 2.68 6.85
C ILE A 312 -11.18 3.02 8.28
N SER A 313 -12.11 3.21 9.22
CA SER A 313 -11.78 3.58 10.60
C SER A 313 -11.08 2.45 11.36
N GLU A 314 -11.56 1.22 11.25
CA GLU A 314 -10.91 0.03 11.82
C GLU A 314 -9.48 -0.15 11.25
N ARG A 315 -9.31 0.22 9.99
CA ARG A 315 -8.04 0.12 9.28
C ARG A 315 -7.01 1.14 9.75
N PHE A 316 -7.42 2.40 9.97
CA PHE A 316 -6.56 3.39 10.62
C PHE A 316 -6.23 3.01 12.06
N GLU A 317 -7.15 2.37 12.79
CA GLU A 317 -6.86 1.82 14.12
C GLU A 317 -5.78 0.73 14.06
N ARG A 318 -5.81 -0.15 13.05
CA ARG A 318 -4.77 -1.17 12.83
C ARG A 318 -3.42 -0.55 12.52
N LEU A 319 -3.35 0.47 11.66
CA LEU A 319 -2.11 1.20 11.37
C LEU A 319 -1.55 1.89 12.63
N ARG A 320 -2.42 2.49 13.44
CA ARG A 320 -2.04 3.11 14.72
C ARG A 320 -1.45 2.09 15.69
N LYS A 321 -2.04 0.88 15.78
CA LYS A 321 -1.48 -0.26 16.56
C LYS A 321 -0.13 -0.75 16.02
N MET A 322 0.18 -0.48 14.76
CA MET A 322 1.48 -0.78 14.14
C MET A 322 2.53 0.33 14.33
N GLY A 323 2.14 1.44 14.95
CA GLY A 323 2.98 2.61 15.20
C GLY A 323 2.99 3.64 14.06
N VAL A 324 2.09 3.53 13.08
CA VAL A 324 2.03 4.43 11.93
C VAL A 324 1.03 5.56 12.21
N LYS A 325 1.48 6.82 12.16
CA LYS A 325 0.62 8.02 12.21
C LYS A 325 -0.05 8.23 10.85
N THR A 326 -1.36 8.44 10.84
CA THR A 326 -2.15 8.68 9.63
C THR A 326 -2.53 10.15 9.50
N VAL A 327 -2.22 10.77 8.36
CA VAL A 327 -2.47 12.19 8.10
C VAL A 327 -3.30 12.32 6.83
N MET A 328 -4.49 12.89 6.94
CA MET A 328 -5.31 13.22 5.78
C MET A 328 -4.89 14.55 5.17
N VAL A 329 -4.78 14.62 3.86
CA VAL A 329 -4.50 15.85 3.13
C VAL A 329 -5.67 16.18 2.22
N THR A 330 -6.16 17.42 2.27
CA THR A 330 -7.29 17.85 1.45
C THR A 330 -7.23 19.32 1.08
N GLY A 331 -7.79 19.65 -0.09
CA GLY A 331 -8.07 21.03 -0.49
C GLY A 331 -9.38 21.58 0.06
N ASP A 332 -10.17 20.78 0.79
CA ASP A 332 -11.39 21.25 1.44
C ASP A 332 -11.06 22.22 2.60
N ASN A 333 -12.06 23.03 2.98
CA ASN A 333 -11.92 23.97 4.09
C ASN A 333 -11.69 23.23 5.44
N PRO A 334 -11.20 23.93 6.48
CA PRO A 334 -10.86 23.30 7.75
C PRO A 334 -12.03 22.62 8.49
N LEU A 335 -13.26 23.12 8.34
CA LEU A 335 -14.44 22.53 8.99
C LEU A 335 -14.79 21.17 8.37
N THR A 336 -14.82 21.12 7.03
CA THR A 336 -15.06 19.89 6.27
C THR A 336 -13.95 18.87 6.51
N ALA A 337 -12.70 19.30 6.45
CA ALA A 337 -11.55 18.44 6.70
C ALA A 337 -11.60 17.83 8.11
N LYS A 338 -11.90 18.64 9.13
CA LYS A 338 -12.01 18.17 10.52
C LYS A 338 -13.12 17.13 10.68
N TYR A 339 -14.30 17.38 10.12
CA TYR A 339 -15.43 16.45 10.20
C TYR A 339 -15.08 15.09 9.56
N ILE A 340 -14.49 15.09 8.37
CA ILE A 340 -14.08 13.86 7.69
C ILE A 340 -12.97 13.16 8.48
N ALA A 341 -12.01 13.90 9.02
CA ALA A 341 -10.91 13.35 9.81
C ALA A 341 -11.41 12.60 11.05
N GLU A 342 -12.31 13.22 11.81
CA GLU A 342 -12.91 12.63 13.01
C GLU A 342 -13.75 11.40 12.68
N LYS A 343 -14.56 11.47 11.61
CA LYS A 343 -15.43 10.36 11.19
C LYS A 343 -14.66 9.19 10.58
N ALA A 344 -13.57 9.47 9.86
CA ALA A 344 -12.69 8.44 9.31
C ALA A 344 -11.76 7.85 10.39
N GLY A 345 -11.42 8.61 11.43
CA GLY A 345 -10.53 8.17 12.51
C GLY A 345 -9.03 8.31 12.20
N VAL A 346 -8.65 9.29 11.37
CA VAL A 346 -7.23 9.63 11.13
C VAL A 346 -6.62 10.34 12.35
N ASP A 347 -5.29 10.35 12.47
CA ASP A 347 -4.60 11.01 13.58
C ASP A 347 -4.54 12.53 13.43
N ASP A 348 -4.43 13.02 12.19
CA ASP A 348 -4.20 14.43 11.89
C ASP A 348 -4.72 14.78 10.48
N PHE A 349 -4.85 16.08 10.18
CA PHE A 349 -5.23 16.53 8.85
C PHE A 349 -4.61 17.86 8.42
N ILE A 350 -4.45 18.03 7.11
CA ILE A 350 -4.04 19.29 6.47
C ILE A 350 -5.20 19.73 5.57
N ALA A 351 -5.81 20.87 5.91
CA ALA A 351 -6.89 21.49 5.14
C ALA A 351 -6.35 22.56 4.19
N GLU A 352 -7.13 22.88 3.15
CA GLU A 352 -6.78 23.88 2.13
C GLU A 352 -5.38 23.68 1.52
N ALA A 353 -4.92 22.43 1.46
CA ALA A 353 -3.55 22.09 1.11
C ALA A 353 -3.28 22.34 -0.38
N ARG A 354 -2.23 23.11 -0.67
CA ARG A 354 -1.66 23.23 -2.02
C ARG A 354 -0.69 22.07 -2.28
N PRO A 355 -0.37 21.75 -3.55
CA PRO A 355 0.62 20.72 -3.87
C PRO A 355 1.97 20.91 -3.14
N GLU A 356 2.40 22.16 -2.99
CA GLU A 356 3.62 22.55 -2.27
C GLU A 356 3.55 22.20 -0.78
N ASP A 357 2.38 22.37 -0.14
CA ASP A 357 2.18 22.07 1.27
C ASP A 357 2.33 20.58 1.56
N LYS A 358 1.86 19.72 0.63
CA LYS A 358 2.05 18.27 0.73
C LYS A 358 3.54 17.93 0.78
N MET A 359 4.31 18.47 -0.16
CA MET A 359 5.75 18.22 -0.25
C MET A 359 6.51 18.79 0.96
N ASN A 360 6.14 19.98 1.43
CA ASN A 360 6.75 20.62 2.60
C ASN A 360 6.49 19.81 3.87
N TYR A 361 5.29 19.26 4.04
CA TYR A 361 4.97 18.37 5.15
C TYR A 361 5.83 17.10 5.13
N ILE A 362 5.95 16.45 3.96
CA ILE A 362 6.80 15.26 3.78
C ILE A 362 8.24 15.59 4.16
N LYS A 363 8.81 16.69 3.65
CA LYS A 363 10.18 17.12 3.97
C LYS A 363 10.38 17.42 5.45
N ALA A 364 9.39 18.03 6.11
CA ALA A 364 9.46 18.35 7.53
C ALA A 364 9.47 17.08 8.40
N GLU A 365 8.61 16.11 8.10
CA GLU A 365 8.60 14.81 8.79
C GLU A 365 9.90 14.04 8.52
N GLN A 366 10.39 14.01 7.27
CA GLN A 366 11.68 13.41 6.92
C GLN A 366 12.87 14.07 7.64
N ALA A 367 12.87 15.41 7.75
CA ALA A 367 13.88 16.15 8.50
C ALA A 367 13.84 15.85 10.01
N SER A 368 12.69 15.41 10.54
CA SER A 368 12.55 14.92 11.91
C SER A 368 13.02 13.46 12.09
N GLY A 369 13.53 12.83 11.04
CA GLY A 369 14.06 11.46 11.05
C GLY A 369 12.99 10.38 10.86
N LYS A 370 11.79 10.74 10.42
CA LYS A 370 10.69 9.80 10.17
C LYS A 370 10.63 9.38 8.71
N LEU A 371 10.22 8.14 8.47
CA LEU A 371 9.94 7.64 7.12
C LEU A 371 8.49 7.91 6.74
N VAL A 372 8.30 8.49 5.56
CA VAL A 372 7.01 9.01 5.12
C VAL A 372 6.53 8.24 3.90
N ALA A 373 5.32 7.71 3.98
CA ALA A 373 4.60 7.20 2.83
C ALA A 373 3.49 8.15 2.39
N MET A 374 3.24 8.18 1.09
CA MET A 374 2.14 8.93 0.50
C MET A 374 1.36 8.05 -0.47
N MET A 375 0.04 8.16 -0.44
CA MET A 375 -0.84 7.60 -1.46
C MET A 375 -1.62 8.71 -2.18
N GLY A 376 -1.71 8.59 -3.51
CA GLY A 376 -2.44 9.54 -4.34
C GLY A 376 -2.69 9.03 -5.77
N ASP A 377 -3.56 9.71 -6.50
CA ASP A 377 -3.98 9.39 -7.88
C ASP A 377 -3.75 10.54 -8.87
N GLY A 378 -3.63 11.77 -8.40
CA GLY A 378 -3.59 12.95 -9.24
C GLY A 378 -2.22 13.26 -9.85
N THR A 379 -2.21 13.97 -10.98
CA THR A 379 -1.01 14.63 -11.50
C THR A 379 -0.41 15.61 -10.48
N ASN A 380 -1.27 16.22 -9.66
CA ASN A 380 -0.91 17.14 -8.59
C ASN A 380 -0.14 16.45 -7.45
N ASP A 381 -0.27 15.13 -7.31
CA ASP A 381 0.37 14.35 -6.27
C ASP A 381 1.72 13.79 -6.71
N ALA A 382 2.00 13.76 -8.01
CA ALA A 382 3.24 13.20 -8.55
C ALA A 382 4.51 13.77 -7.88
N PRO A 383 4.66 15.10 -7.66
CA PRO A 383 5.84 15.63 -6.96
C PRO A 383 5.97 15.13 -5.52
N ALA A 384 4.85 14.99 -4.82
CA ALA A 384 4.82 14.57 -3.43
C ALA A 384 5.02 13.03 -3.30
N LEU A 385 4.48 12.24 -4.22
CA LEU A 385 4.74 10.81 -4.36
C LEU A 385 6.22 10.52 -4.62
N ALA A 386 6.88 11.33 -5.45
CA ALA A 386 8.32 11.22 -5.73
C ALA A 386 9.20 11.64 -4.55
N GLN A 387 8.74 12.58 -3.72
CA GLN A 387 9.45 13.04 -2.52
C GLN A 387 9.31 12.07 -1.33
N ALA A 388 8.19 11.35 -1.25
CA ALA A 388 7.96 10.36 -0.20
C ALA A 388 8.97 9.20 -0.27
N ASP A 389 9.29 8.61 0.88
CA ASP A 389 10.14 7.41 0.94
C ASP A 389 9.44 6.21 0.28
N VAL A 390 8.11 6.15 0.44
CA VAL A 390 7.23 5.21 -0.25
C VAL A 390 6.07 5.97 -0.89
N GLY A 391 6.10 6.10 -2.22
CA GLY A 391 5.02 6.70 -3.01
C GLY A 391 4.17 5.61 -3.64
N VAL A 392 2.91 5.51 -3.22
CA VAL A 392 1.95 4.52 -3.73
C VAL A 392 0.95 5.22 -4.65
N ALA A 393 1.06 4.96 -5.94
CA ALA A 393 0.12 5.46 -6.93
C ALA A 393 -1.07 4.50 -7.10
N MET A 394 -2.28 5.03 -7.29
CA MET A 394 -3.43 4.21 -7.67
C MET A 394 -3.38 3.83 -9.16
N ASN A 395 -3.91 2.67 -9.53
CA ASN A 395 -4.00 2.23 -10.92
C ASN A 395 -4.98 3.07 -11.77
N SER A 396 -6.01 3.67 -11.17
CA SER A 396 -6.83 4.71 -11.79
C SER A 396 -6.12 6.05 -11.89
N GLY A 397 -4.95 6.19 -11.24
CA GLY A 397 -4.15 7.40 -11.23
C GLY A 397 -3.51 7.71 -12.58
N THR A 398 -3.12 8.97 -12.74
CA THR A 398 -2.49 9.47 -13.97
C THR A 398 -1.15 8.78 -14.25
N GLN A 399 -0.71 8.72 -15.52
CA GLN A 399 0.60 8.15 -15.86
C GLN A 399 1.74 8.84 -15.08
N ALA A 400 1.66 10.17 -14.92
CA ALA A 400 2.61 10.94 -14.12
C ALA A 400 2.66 10.46 -12.65
N ALA A 401 1.53 10.15 -12.03
CA ALA A 401 1.48 9.61 -10.67
C ALA A 401 2.11 8.20 -10.59
N LYS A 402 1.80 7.33 -11.56
CA LYS A 402 2.38 5.97 -11.64
C LYS A 402 3.89 5.99 -11.88
N GLU A 403 4.39 6.94 -12.65
CA GLU A 403 5.82 7.14 -12.91
C GLU A 403 6.55 7.74 -11.71
N ALA A 404 5.92 8.64 -10.97
CA ALA A 404 6.48 9.25 -9.76
C ALA A 404 6.50 8.29 -8.56
N GLY A 405 5.43 7.50 -8.37
CA GLY A 405 5.34 6.53 -7.29
C GLY A 405 6.36 5.39 -7.44
N ASN A 406 6.86 4.86 -6.34
CA ASN A 406 7.72 3.67 -6.35
C ASN A 406 6.94 2.36 -6.15
N MET A 407 5.63 2.47 -5.90
CA MET A 407 4.66 1.39 -5.94
C MET A 407 3.39 1.81 -6.70
N VAL A 408 2.68 0.83 -7.26
CA VAL A 408 1.37 1.01 -7.88
C VAL A 408 0.39 0.00 -7.29
N ASP A 409 -0.69 0.48 -6.70
CA ASP A 409 -1.82 -0.34 -6.24
C ASP A 409 -2.77 -0.61 -7.42
N LEU A 410 -2.94 -1.90 -7.77
CA LEU A 410 -3.75 -2.32 -8.90
C LEU A 410 -5.27 -2.27 -8.64
N ASP A 411 -5.70 -2.31 -7.38
CA ASP A 411 -7.12 -2.42 -7.00
C ASP A 411 -7.77 -1.06 -6.70
N ASN A 412 -6.97 0.02 -6.61
CA ASN A 412 -7.42 1.35 -6.16
C ASN A 412 -8.05 1.33 -4.76
N ASP A 413 -7.53 0.42 -3.93
CA ASP A 413 -7.99 0.24 -2.57
C ASP A 413 -6.92 0.74 -1.60
N PRO A 414 -7.12 1.91 -0.95
CA PRO A 414 -6.16 2.49 -0.01
C PRO A 414 -5.85 1.58 1.16
N THR A 415 -6.69 0.57 1.35
CA THR A 415 -6.58 -0.34 2.44
C THR A 415 -5.46 -1.37 2.26
N LYS A 416 -4.98 -1.52 1.03
CA LYS A 416 -3.75 -2.26 0.73
C LYS A 416 -2.50 -1.65 1.32
N LEU A 417 -2.51 -0.37 1.69
CA LEU A 417 -1.38 0.22 2.41
C LEU A 417 -1.05 -0.55 3.69
N ILE A 418 -2.07 -1.11 4.37
CA ILE A 418 -1.87 -1.95 5.54
C ILE A 418 -1.11 -3.22 5.15
N GLU A 419 -1.54 -3.87 4.07
CA GLU A 419 -0.92 -5.10 3.57
C GLU A 419 0.53 -4.85 3.14
N ILE A 420 0.79 -3.74 2.44
CA ILE A 420 2.13 -3.33 2.03
C ILE A 420 3.03 -3.14 3.27
N VAL A 421 2.56 -2.40 4.28
CA VAL A 421 3.31 -2.18 5.52
C VAL A 421 3.54 -3.51 6.26
N GLU A 422 2.56 -4.41 6.30
CA GLU A 422 2.68 -5.73 6.93
C GLU A 422 3.67 -6.63 6.20
N ILE A 423 3.64 -6.66 4.87
CA ILE A 423 4.59 -7.40 4.03
C ILE A 423 6.01 -6.90 4.29
N GLY A 424 6.19 -5.57 4.36
CA GLY A 424 7.46 -4.92 4.71
C GLY A 424 7.94 -5.29 6.11
N LYS A 425 7.09 -5.18 7.14
CA LYS A 425 7.43 -5.57 8.52
C LYS A 425 7.78 -7.06 8.61
N GLN A 426 7.04 -7.92 7.92
CA GLN A 426 7.33 -9.35 7.88
C GLN A 426 8.69 -9.63 7.22
N LEU A 427 9.06 -8.90 6.15
CA LEU A 427 10.37 -9.01 5.52
C LEU A 427 11.49 -8.65 6.50
N LEU A 428 11.38 -7.52 7.20
CA LEU A 428 12.35 -7.04 8.18
C LEU A 428 12.51 -8.01 9.37
N ILE A 429 11.39 -8.48 9.92
CA ILE A 429 11.38 -9.44 11.04
C ILE A 429 11.98 -10.78 10.62
N THR A 430 11.69 -11.25 9.40
CA THR A 430 12.25 -12.52 8.89
C THR A 430 13.76 -12.45 8.78
N ARG A 431 14.31 -11.33 8.31
CA ARG A 431 15.77 -11.11 8.29
C ARG A 431 16.36 -11.10 9.69
N GLY A 432 15.84 -10.26 10.60
CA GLY A 432 16.34 -10.19 11.97
C GLY A 432 16.28 -11.53 12.71
N THR A 433 15.22 -12.29 12.46
CA THR A 433 15.03 -13.66 12.96
C THR A 433 16.11 -14.62 12.48
N LEU A 434 16.34 -14.68 11.17
CA LEU A 434 17.33 -15.59 10.59
C LEU A 434 18.76 -15.17 10.97
N THR A 435 19.04 -13.88 11.10
CA THR A 435 20.32 -13.39 11.62
C THR A 435 20.52 -13.83 13.07
N THR A 436 19.53 -13.65 13.94
CA THR A 436 19.60 -14.06 15.35
C THR A 436 19.82 -15.57 15.48
N PHE A 437 19.04 -16.37 14.73
CA PHE A 437 19.19 -17.83 14.70
C PHE A 437 20.56 -18.27 14.17
N SER A 438 21.02 -17.66 13.08
CA SER A 438 22.29 -18.00 12.43
C SER A 438 23.48 -17.68 13.33
N ILE A 439 23.47 -16.54 14.04
CA ILE A 439 24.57 -16.17 14.96
C ILE A 439 24.54 -17.06 16.21
N ALA A 440 23.36 -17.34 16.76
CA ALA A 440 23.23 -18.21 17.93
C ALA A 440 23.74 -19.64 17.66
N ASN A 441 23.62 -20.12 16.41
CA ASN A 441 24.10 -21.43 16.00
C ASN A 441 25.61 -21.59 16.15
N ASP A 442 26.39 -20.52 15.98
CA ASP A 442 27.85 -20.59 16.05
C ASP A 442 28.35 -21.08 17.41
N VAL A 443 27.59 -20.88 18.49
CA VAL A 443 27.89 -21.43 19.82
C VAL A 443 28.08 -22.94 19.76
N ALA A 444 27.14 -23.67 19.17
CA ALA A 444 27.23 -25.13 19.08
C ALA A 444 28.36 -25.57 18.14
N LYS A 445 28.58 -24.84 17.04
CA LYS A 445 29.67 -25.13 16.10
C LYS A 445 31.04 -25.00 16.77
N TYR A 446 31.23 -24.00 17.63
CA TYR A 446 32.44 -23.87 18.44
C TYR A 446 32.64 -25.08 19.36
N PHE A 447 31.60 -25.52 20.06
CA PHE A 447 31.67 -26.71 20.92
C PHE A 447 31.83 -28.03 20.15
N ALA A 448 31.49 -28.09 18.87
CA ALA A 448 31.74 -29.25 18.03
C ALA A 448 33.19 -29.30 17.53
N ILE A 449 33.68 -28.19 16.98
CA ILE A 449 34.92 -28.19 16.19
C ILE A 449 36.15 -27.89 17.06
N VAL A 450 36.08 -26.96 18.01
CA VAL A 450 37.26 -26.57 18.81
C VAL A 450 37.79 -27.76 19.62
N PRO A 451 36.97 -28.54 20.35
CA PRO A 451 37.50 -29.71 21.06
C PRO A 451 38.07 -30.74 20.08
N ALA A 452 37.39 -31.01 18.96
CA ALA A 452 37.86 -31.94 17.95
C ALA A 452 39.26 -31.59 17.40
N LEU A 453 39.55 -30.31 17.18
CA LEU A 453 40.85 -29.86 16.66
C LEU A 453 42.01 -30.05 17.64
N PHE A 454 41.75 -30.02 18.96
CA PHE A 454 42.81 -29.90 19.96
C PHE A 454 42.85 -31.05 20.98
N ILE A 455 41.81 -31.87 21.12
CA ILE A 455 41.72 -32.94 22.14
C ILE A 455 42.93 -33.90 22.08
N ALA A 456 43.43 -34.21 20.88
CA ALA A 456 44.57 -35.11 20.70
C ALA A 456 45.86 -34.58 21.35
N SER A 457 46.04 -33.26 21.40
CA SER A 457 47.25 -32.60 21.91
C SER A 457 47.04 -31.93 23.26
N ILE A 458 45.80 -31.56 23.60
CA ILE A 458 45.40 -30.90 24.85
C ILE A 458 44.19 -31.64 25.44
N PRO A 459 44.41 -32.78 26.14
CA PRO A 459 43.33 -33.60 26.70
C PRO A 459 42.42 -32.85 27.68
N ALA A 460 42.90 -31.77 28.30
CA ALA A 460 42.10 -30.91 29.17
C ALA A 460 40.87 -30.29 28.46
N LEU A 461 40.90 -30.18 27.12
CA LEU A 461 39.77 -29.67 26.33
C LEU A 461 38.68 -30.71 26.12
N GLN A 462 38.84 -31.96 26.57
CA GLN A 462 37.79 -32.98 26.52
C GLN A 462 36.52 -32.52 27.27
N GLY A 463 36.68 -31.75 28.36
CA GLY A 463 35.55 -31.17 29.10
C GLY A 463 34.70 -30.18 28.29
N LEU A 464 35.23 -29.66 27.18
CA LEU A 464 34.47 -28.81 26.25
C LEU A 464 33.69 -29.61 25.21
N ASN A 465 33.89 -30.93 25.08
CA ASN A 465 33.05 -31.80 24.25
C ASN A 465 31.71 -32.09 24.96
N ILE A 466 30.91 -31.03 25.16
CA ILE A 466 29.62 -31.09 25.87
C ILE A 466 28.64 -32.04 25.15
N MET A 467 28.75 -32.15 23.82
CA MET A 467 27.91 -33.04 23.00
C MET A 467 28.34 -34.51 23.05
N GLY A 468 29.51 -34.83 23.61
CA GLY A 468 30.07 -36.18 23.63
C GLY A 468 30.18 -36.77 22.23
N LEU A 469 30.72 -36.02 21.27
CA LEU A 469 30.92 -36.47 19.88
C LEU A 469 31.98 -37.58 19.82
N HIS A 470 31.80 -38.53 18.89
CA HIS A 470 32.55 -39.79 18.84
C HIS A 470 34.06 -39.64 18.59
N THR A 471 34.44 -39.05 17.44
CA THR A 471 35.84 -38.83 17.05
C THR A 471 36.05 -37.40 16.56
N PRO A 472 37.30 -36.89 16.54
CA PRO A 472 37.60 -35.59 15.93
C PRO A 472 37.10 -35.47 14.49
N GLU A 473 37.28 -36.52 13.69
CA GLU A 473 36.86 -36.56 12.29
C GLU A 473 35.34 -36.54 12.16
N SER A 474 34.62 -37.36 12.93
CA SER A 474 33.15 -37.41 12.91
C SER A 474 32.55 -36.09 13.39
N ALA A 475 33.15 -35.45 14.40
CA ALA A 475 32.69 -34.18 14.93
C ALA A 475 32.78 -33.05 13.90
N ILE A 476 33.93 -32.90 13.23
CA ILE A 476 34.14 -31.89 12.19
C ILE A 476 33.19 -32.15 11.02
N LEU A 477 33.10 -33.40 10.56
CA LEU A 477 32.23 -33.77 9.44
C LEU A 477 30.75 -33.50 9.77
N SER A 478 30.31 -33.83 10.98
CA SER A 478 28.94 -33.61 11.43
C SER A 478 28.58 -32.13 11.50
N ALA A 479 29.50 -31.29 11.98
CA ALA A 479 29.32 -29.84 12.00
C ALA A 479 29.19 -29.26 10.58
N VAL A 480 30.03 -29.73 9.63
CA VAL A 480 29.98 -29.31 8.22
C VAL A 480 28.67 -29.75 7.56
N ILE A 481 28.24 -31.00 7.76
CA ILE A 481 26.96 -31.52 7.24
C ILE A 481 25.79 -30.71 7.79
N PHE A 482 25.78 -30.43 9.10
CA PHE A 482 24.75 -29.61 9.71
C PHE A 482 24.68 -28.21 9.09
N ASN A 483 25.84 -27.57 8.89
CA ASN A 483 25.94 -26.25 8.28
C ASN A 483 25.41 -26.21 6.84
N ALA A 484 25.52 -27.32 6.10
CA ALA A 484 24.96 -27.45 4.76
C ALA A 484 23.44 -27.71 4.79
N ILE A 485 22.95 -28.60 5.65
CA ILE A 485 21.55 -29.02 5.71
C ILE A 485 20.63 -27.94 6.31
N ILE A 486 21.15 -27.09 7.20
CA ILE A 486 20.33 -26.05 7.84
C ILE A 486 19.81 -25.02 6.83
N ILE A 487 20.53 -24.78 5.72
CA ILE A 487 20.12 -23.83 4.68
C ILE A 487 18.80 -24.26 4.03
N PRO A 488 18.67 -25.45 3.39
CA PRO A 488 17.41 -25.88 2.79
C PRO A 488 16.27 -26.01 3.80
N ILE A 489 16.54 -26.36 5.06
CA ILE A 489 15.54 -26.39 6.13
C ILE A 489 14.93 -25.01 6.38
N LEU A 490 15.74 -23.95 6.27
CA LEU A 490 15.30 -22.58 6.52
C LEU A 490 14.72 -21.86 5.29
N ILE A 491 14.87 -22.41 4.07
CA ILE A 491 14.28 -21.84 2.84
C ILE A 491 12.77 -21.61 2.98
N PRO A 492 11.94 -22.58 3.45
CA PRO A 492 10.51 -22.36 3.61
C PRO A 492 10.18 -21.20 4.56
N LEU A 493 10.98 -21.00 5.62
CA LEU A 493 10.81 -19.89 6.55
C LEU A 493 11.20 -18.56 5.90
N ALA A 494 12.28 -18.53 5.13
CA ALA A 494 12.74 -17.36 4.38
C ALA A 494 11.71 -16.91 3.33
N LEU A 495 11.05 -17.86 2.65
CA LEU A 495 10.07 -17.58 1.61
C LEU A 495 8.68 -17.24 2.18
N LYS A 496 8.18 -18.00 3.17
CA LYS A 496 6.87 -17.71 3.79
C LYS A 496 6.91 -16.47 4.68
N GLY A 497 8.07 -16.20 5.29
CA GLY A 497 8.26 -15.13 6.27
C GLY A 497 7.70 -15.44 7.65
N VAL A 498 8.18 -14.70 8.65
CA VAL A 498 7.74 -14.81 10.04
C VAL A 498 6.49 -13.97 10.27
N ALA A 499 5.40 -14.58 10.74
CA ALA A 499 4.14 -13.88 10.98
C ALA A 499 4.31 -12.67 11.92
N TYR A 500 3.94 -11.49 11.44
CA TYR A 500 3.92 -10.26 12.21
C TYR A 500 2.82 -10.32 13.29
N LYS A 501 3.11 -9.80 14.47
CA LYS A 501 2.11 -9.53 15.51
C LYS A 501 2.30 -8.08 15.98
N PRO A 502 1.24 -7.27 16.07
CA PRO A 502 1.31 -5.88 16.52
C PRO A 502 1.49 -5.84 18.04
N ILE A 503 2.70 -6.20 18.49
CA ILE A 503 3.16 -6.06 19.86
C ILE A 503 4.34 -5.08 19.86
N GLY A 504 4.48 -4.26 20.91
CA GLY A 504 5.50 -3.21 20.94
C GLY A 504 6.93 -3.74 20.71
N ALA A 505 7.82 -2.88 20.22
CA ALA A 505 9.17 -3.24 19.78
C ALA A 505 9.95 -4.08 20.82
N SER A 506 9.90 -3.70 22.10
CA SER A 506 10.57 -4.44 23.18
C SER A 506 10.03 -5.85 23.38
N ALA A 507 8.72 -6.06 23.19
CA ALA A 507 8.10 -7.38 23.28
C ALA A 507 8.44 -8.24 22.05
N LEU A 508 8.50 -7.65 20.86
CA LEU A 508 8.97 -8.32 19.64
C LEU A 508 10.41 -8.79 19.81
N LEU A 509 11.31 -7.93 20.28
CA LEU A 509 12.71 -8.26 20.50
C LEU A 509 12.87 -9.41 21.51
N ARG A 510 12.20 -9.32 22.67
CA ARG A 510 12.26 -10.37 23.70
C ARG A 510 11.77 -11.71 23.16
N ARG A 511 10.66 -11.71 22.43
CA ARG A 511 10.12 -12.91 21.79
C ARG A 511 11.08 -13.47 20.75
N ASN A 512 11.71 -12.61 19.96
CA ASN A 512 12.68 -13.01 18.95
C ASN A 512 13.90 -13.69 19.58
N LEU A 513 14.52 -13.06 20.59
CA LEU A 513 15.65 -13.62 21.32
C LEU A 513 15.28 -14.94 22.03
N PHE A 514 14.08 -15.03 22.60
CA PHE A 514 13.65 -16.24 23.28
C PHE A 514 13.41 -17.40 22.31
N ILE A 515 12.71 -17.17 21.19
CA ILE A 515 12.37 -18.25 20.26
C ILE A 515 13.57 -18.59 19.37
N TYR A 516 14.14 -17.60 18.71
CA TYR A 516 15.15 -17.80 17.66
C TYR A 516 16.58 -17.69 18.19
N GLY A 517 16.81 -16.94 19.27
CA GLY A 517 18.09 -16.96 19.98
C GLY A 517 18.28 -18.28 20.72
N ILE A 518 17.41 -18.63 21.67
CA ILE A 518 17.53 -19.90 22.40
C ILE A 518 17.36 -21.10 21.47
N GLY A 519 16.38 -21.06 20.56
CA GLY A 519 16.22 -22.11 19.54
C GLY A 519 17.43 -22.25 18.64
N GLY A 520 18.08 -21.13 18.29
CA GLY A 520 19.33 -21.11 17.53
C GLY A 520 20.53 -21.66 18.30
N VAL A 521 20.52 -21.61 19.64
CA VAL A 521 21.51 -22.31 20.46
C VAL A 521 21.18 -23.81 20.52
N ILE A 522 19.96 -24.19 20.90
CA ILE A 522 19.62 -25.58 21.22
C ILE A 522 19.57 -26.48 19.97
N ALA A 523 18.94 -26.02 18.89
CA ALA A 523 18.69 -26.87 17.71
C ALA A 523 19.99 -27.40 17.07
N PRO A 524 21.07 -26.61 16.96
CA PRO A 524 22.36 -27.10 16.48
C PRO A 524 23.04 -28.14 17.37
N PHE A 525 22.96 -28.02 18.70
CA PHE A 525 23.49 -29.07 19.60
C PHE A 525 22.82 -30.42 19.32
N ILE A 526 21.49 -30.41 19.18
CA ILE A 526 20.72 -31.62 18.86
C ILE A 526 21.06 -32.10 17.45
N GLY A 527 21.06 -31.20 16.46
CA GLY A 527 21.29 -31.53 15.05
C GLY A 527 22.67 -32.14 14.81
N ILE A 528 23.72 -31.51 15.33
CA ILE A 528 25.10 -32.01 15.21
C ILE A 528 25.23 -33.37 15.88
N LYS A 529 24.65 -33.56 17.09
CA LYS A 529 24.71 -34.84 17.78
C LYS A 529 24.00 -35.95 17.00
N LEU A 530 22.82 -35.68 16.45
CA LEU A 530 22.08 -36.66 15.65
C LEU A 530 22.84 -37.05 14.39
N ILE A 531 23.49 -36.09 13.73
CA ILE A 531 24.32 -36.36 12.56
C ILE A 531 25.55 -37.20 12.98
N ASP A 532 26.21 -36.85 14.08
CA ASP A 532 27.38 -37.59 14.59
C ASP A 532 27.06 -39.04 14.96
N LEU A 533 25.88 -39.30 15.52
CA LEU A 533 25.41 -40.67 15.80
C LEU A 533 25.27 -41.52 14.53
N VAL A 534 24.98 -40.90 13.39
CA VAL A 534 24.89 -41.60 12.10
C VAL A 534 26.28 -41.70 11.46
N VAL A 535 27.03 -40.60 11.43
CA VAL A 535 28.37 -40.53 10.81
C VAL A 535 29.35 -41.44 11.54
N GLY A 536 29.33 -41.49 12.87
CA GLY A 536 30.20 -42.36 13.68
C GLY A 536 29.93 -43.86 13.53
N LEU A 537 28.89 -44.26 12.77
CA LEU A 537 28.73 -45.66 12.35
C LEU A 537 29.62 -46.00 11.13
N PHE A 538 30.06 -44.99 10.39
CA PHE A 538 30.80 -45.14 9.12
C PHE A 538 32.25 -44.63 9.19
N VAL A 539 32.58 -43.84 10.22
CA VAL A 539 33.90 -43.25 10.51
C VAL A 539 34.32 -43.71 11.88
#